data_AF-A0A957LM97-F1
#
_entry.id   AF-A0A957LM97-F1
#
_cell.length_a   1.000
_cell.length_b   1.000
_cell.length_c   1.000
_cell.angle_alpha   90.00
_cell.angle_beta   90.00
_cell.angle_gamma   90.00
#
_symmetry.space_group_name_H-M   'P 1'
#
loop_
_entity.id
_entity.type
_entity.pdbx_description
1 polymer ?
#
loop_
_entity_poly.entity_id
_entity_poly.type
_entity_poly.pdbx_seq_one_letter_code
_entity_poly.pdbx_strand_id
1 'polypeptide(L)'
;MMAALLLSIAQPAMAQDAAAEAPAGHGIRFDAPPYAIDGPYGVGVRYFSIPAENEDGRDLTVSVWYPAVTTQAVENAVVYELQFEPGELPPFSTLGHALLDGPPDVADAPYPLVVYSHAHWSMGQELPYLVEHLASRGFVVISTDHEDNWSTDLGP
;
A
#
# COMPACT_ATOMS: atom_id res chain seq x y z
N MET A 1 52.84 10.93 -36.09
CA MET A 1 51.89 11.98 -35.65
C MET A 1 50.53 11.66 -36.25
N MET A 2 49.64 11.05 -35.47
CA MET A 2 48.20 10.94 -35.77
C MET A 2 47.49 11.14 -34.44
N ALA A 3 46.86 12.30 -34.26
CA ALA A 3 45.97 12.57 -33.14
C ALA A 3 44.54 12.45 -33.66
N ALA A 4 43.80 11.46 -33.16
CA ALA A 4 42.37 11.31 -33.43
C ALA A 4 41.59 12.19 -32.44
N LEU A 5 40.79 13.11 -32.99
CA LEU A 5 39.92 14.01 -32.25
C LEU A 5 38.61 13.27 -31.93
N LEU A 6 38.38 12.93 -30.65
CA LEU A 6 37.11 12.42 -30.17
C LEU A 6 36.19 13.59 -29.82
N LEU A 7 35.19 13.85 -30.66
CA LEU A 7 34.15 14.84 -30.38
C LEU A 7 33.07 14.19 -29.51
N SER A 8 33.11 14.49 -28.21
CA SER A 8 32.06 14.11 -27.26
C SER A 8 30.82 14.96 -27.50
N ILE A 9 29.73 14.34 -27.93
CA ILE A 9 28.43 15.00 -28.06
C ILE A 9 27.72 14.83 -26.71
N ALA A 10 27.76 15.87 -25.88
CA ALA A 10 26.92 15.93 -24.68
C ALA A 10 25.47 16.10 -25.13
N GLN A 11 24.65 15.06 -24.98
CA GLN A 11 23.21 15.20 -25.13
C GLN A 11 22.66 15.98 -23.93
N PRO A 12 21.77 16.95 -24.13
CA PRO A 12 21.09 17.58 -23.02
C PRO A 12 20.19 16.53 -22.36
N ALA A 13 20.39 16.30 -21.06
CA ALA A 13 19.42 15.58 -20.25
C ALA A 13 18.16 16.42 -20.18
N MET A 14 17.15 16.07 -20.99
CA MET A 14 15.80 16.58 -20.80
C MET A 14 15.26 15.92 -19.53
N ALA A 15 15.13 16.68 -18.45
CA ALA A 15 14.31 16.28 -17.32
C ALA A 15 12.90 16.06 -17.88
N GLN A 16 12.43 14.82 -17.89
CA GLN A 16 11.03 14.52 -18.19
C GLN A 16 10.21 15.06 -17.02
N ASP A 17 9.61 16.23 -17.21
CA ASP A 17 8.36 16.63 -16.55
C ASP A 17 7.25 15.71 -17.07
N ALA A 18 7.37 14.41 -16.80
CA ALA A 18 6.28 13.49 -16.87
C ALA A 18 5.67 13.49 -15.48
N ALA A 19 4.62 14.30 -15.28
CA ALA A 19 3.66 13.96 -14.24
C ALA A 19 3.30 12.49 -14.48
N ALA A 20 3.65 11.62 -13.52
CA ALA A 20 3.39 10.20 -13.65
C ALA A 20 1.92 10.02 -14.04
N GLU A 21 1.67 9.33 -15.15
CA GLU A 21 0.31 9.03 -15.56
C GLU A 21 -0.35 8.27 -14.41
N ALA A 22 -1.49 8.78 -13.93
CA ALA A 22 -2.20 8.16 -12.81
C ALA A 22 -2.43 6.67 -13.13
N PRO A 23 -2.22 5.77 -12.16
CA PRO A 23 -2.39 4.34 -12.39
C PRO A 23 -3.80 4.09 -12.96
N ALA A 24 -3.89 3.27 -14.01
CA ALA A 24 -5.17 2.89 -14.57
C ALA A 24 -5.99 2.18 -13.48
N GLY A 25 -7.14 2.76 -13.09
CA GLY A 25 -7.98 2.21 -12.02
C GLY A 25 -8.41 0.77 -12.30
N HIS A 26 -8.48 -0.05 -11.27
CA HIS A 26 -8.74 -1.49 -11.42
C HIS A 26 -10.24 -1.79 -11.58
N GLY A 27 -10.58 -2.87 -12.29
CA GLY A 27 -11.94 -3.45 -12.26
C GLY A 27 -13.06 -2.56 -12.82
N ILE A 28 -12.76 -1.62 -13.73
CA ILE A 28 -13.72 -0.64 -14.24
C ILE A 28 -14.87 -1.33 -14.99
N ARG A 29 -16.05 -1.37 -14.37
CA ARG A 29 -17.31 -1.61 -15.08
C ARG A 29 -17.71 -0.33 -15.81
N PHE A 30 -18.38 -0.47 -16.94
CA PHE A 30 -18.88 0.68 -17.70
C PHE A 30 -19.89 1.55 -16.91
N ASP A 31 -20.51 0.98 -15.88
CA ASP A 31 -21.50 1.60 -14.99
C ASP A 31 -20.93 1.94 -13.60
N ALA A 32 -19.61 1.84 -13.40
CA ALA A 32 -18.99 2.13 -12.12
C ALA A 32 -19.28 3.58 -11.69
N PRO A 33 -19.80 3.81 -10.47
CA PRO A 33 -19.96 5.15 -9.94
C PRO A 33 -18.62 5.92 -9.93
N PRO A 34 -18.64 7.27 -9.98
CA PRO A 34 -17.41 8.06 -10.02
C PRO A 34 -16.41 7.77 -8.89
N TYR A 35 -16.91 7.36 -7.71
CA TYR A 35 -16.10 7.01 -6.54
C TYR A 35 -15.71 5.54 -6.46
N ALA A 36 -16.19 4.68 -7.37
CA ALA A 36 -15.77 3.28 -7.43
C ALA A 36 -14.45 3.09 -8.21
N ILE A 37 -14.00 4.14 -8.90
CA ILE A 37 -12.74 4.17 -9.64
C ILE A 37 -11.62 4.54 -8.67
N ASP A 38 -10.46 3.90 -8.75
CA ASP A 38 -9.31 4.28 -7.93
C ASP A 38 -8.89 5.73 -8.15
N GLY A 39 -8.29 6.32 -7.13
CA GLY A 39 -7.78 7.67 -7.20
C GLY A 39 -6.44 7.76 -7.93
N PRO A 40 -5.90 8.98 -8.05
CA PRO A 40 -4.72 9.24 -8.87
C PRO A 40 -3.40 8.79 -8.23
N TYR A 41 -3.40 8.43 -6.95
CA TYR A 41 -2.18 8.05 -6.24
C TYR A 41 -1.89 6.55 -6.41
N GLY A 42 -0.60 6.22 -6.54
CA GLY A 42 -0.14 4.87 -6.24
C GLY A 42 -0.36 4.57 -4.75
N VAL A 43 -0.39 3.29 -4.38
CA VAL A 43 -0.59 2.87 -2.99
C VAL A 43 0.66 2.16 -2.49
N GLY A 44 1.09 2.51 -1.29
CA GLY A 44 2.09 1.79 -0.52
C GLY A 44 1.47 1.19 0.73
N VAL A 45 2.06 0.12 1.24
CA VAL A 45 1.71 -0.47 2.54
C VAL A 45 2.96 -0.69 3.38
N ARG A 46 2.85 -0.45 4.68
CA ARG A 46 3.88 -0.75 5.68
C ARG A 46 3.27 -1.43 6.90
N TYR A 47 4.07 -2.28 7.53
CA TYR A 47 3.75 -2.91 8.81
C TYR A 47 4.62 -2.32 9.91
N PHE A 48 4.00 -2.04 11.05
CA PHE A 48 4.64 -1.53 12.23
C PHE A 48 4.23 -2.39 13.43
N SER A 49 5.15 -2.54 14.38
CA SER A 49 4.81 -2.98 15.73
C SER A 49 4.99 -1.78 16.64
N ILE A 50 3.91 -1.41 17.35
CA ILE A 50 3.91 -0.34 18.33
C ILE A 50 4.06 -1.01 19.70
N PRO A 51 5.19 -0.82 20.40
CA PRO A 51 5.41 -1.50 21.66
C PRO A 51 4.41 -1.05 22.72
N ALA A 52 3.97 -1.98 23.56
CA ALA A 52 3.14 -1.65 24.70
C ALA A 52 3.89 -0.79 25.71
N GLU A 53 3.26 0.30 26.15
CA GLU A 53 3.72 1.07 27.32
C GLU A 53 2.90 0.73 28.58
N ASN A 54 1.94 -0.19 28.49
CA ASN A 54 1.00 -0.54 29.57
C ASN A 54 1.47 -1.76 30.39
N GLU A 55 0.83 -1.99 31.54
CA GLU A 55 1.19 -3.07 32.47
C GLU A 55 0.99 -4.48 31.87
N ASP A 56 0.10 -4.60 30.88
CA ASP A 56 -0.25 -5.88 30.24
C ASP A 56 0.76 -6.30 29.15
N GLY A 57 1.61 -5.37 28.69
CA GLY A 57 2.83 -5.67 27.92
C GLY A 57 2.61 -6.25 26.53
N ARG A 58 1.57 -5.79 25.83
CA ARG A 58 1.19 -6.34 24.53
C ARG A 58 1.36 -5.37 23.36
N ASP A 59 2.16 -5.78 22.37
CA ASP A 59 2.61 -4.95 21.25
C ASP A 59 1.56 -4.90 20.14
N LEU A 60 1.18 -3.70 19.71
CA LEU A 60 0.15 -3.55 18.69
C LEU A 60 0.74 -3.66 17.28
N THR A 61 0.37 -4.70 16.54
CA THR A 61 0.65 -4.82 15.11
C THR A 61 -0.27 -3.89 14.32
N VAL A 62 0.32 -3.10 13.43
CA VAL A 62 -0.35 -2.04 12.69
C VAL A 62 0.03 -2.10 11.21
N SER A 63 -0.97 -2.12 10.35
CA SER A 63 -0.84 -1.92 8.91
C SER A 63 -1.18 -0.48 8.54
N VAL A 64 -0.36 0.14 7.69
CA VAL A 64 -0.58 1.51 7.20
C VAL A 64 -0.54 1.53 5.69
N TRP A 65 -1.65 1.90 5.06
CA TRP A 65 -1.76 2.19 3.64
C TRP A 65 -1.68 3.69 3.40
N TYR A 66 -0.96 4.11 2.37
CA TYR A 66 -0.70 5.53 2.11
C TYR A 66 -0.45 5.81 0.62
N PRO A 67 -0.64 7.06 0.16
CA PRO A 67 -0.23 7.49 -1.17
C PRO A 67 1.27 7.27 -1.37
N ALA A 68 1.65 6.55 -2.42
CA ALA A 68 3.04 6.18 -2.70
C ALA A 68 3.43 6.55 -4.13
N VAL A 69 4.70 6.88 -4.31
CA VAL A 69 5.29 7.11 -5.63
C VAL A 69 5.39 5.76 -6.35
N THR A 70 4.63 5.60 -7.43
CA THR A 70 4.69 4.42 -8.30
C THR A 70 5.41 4.76 -9.60
N THR A 71 6.47 4.02 -9.94
CA THR A 71 7.32 4.32 -11.10
C THR A 71 7.01 3.47 -12.34
N GLN A 72 6.14 2.46 -12.24
CA GLN A 72 5.65 1.64 -13.37
C GLN A 72 4.58 0.66 -12.88
N ALA A 73 3.70 0.23 -13.79
CA ALA A 73 2.57 -0.66 -13.54
C ALA A 73 2.95 -1.88 -12.68
N VAL A 74 2.59 -1.80 -11.39
CA VAL A 74 2.41 -2.80 -10.33
C VAL A 74 2.88 -4.25 -10.63
N GLU A 75 4.15 -4.46 -10.99
CA GLU A 75 4.74 -5.81 -11.06
C GLU A 75 5.03 -6.39 -9.65
N ASN A 76 4.90 -5.57 -8.60
CA ASN A 76 5.20 -5.94 -7.20
C ASN A 76 4.01 -5.66 -6.27
N ALA A 77 2.84 -6.16 -6.65
CA ALA A 77 1.66 -6.18 -5.81
C ALA A 77 1.91 -6.99 -4.52
N VAL A 78 1.62 -6.41 -3.37
CA VAL A 78 1.60 -7.15 -2.09
C VAL A 78 0.54 -8.25 -2.13
N VAL A 79 0.83 -9.39 -1.50
CA VAL A 79 -0.15 -10.43 -1.25
C VAL A 79 -0.54 -10.36 0.22
N TYR A 80 -1.82 -10.17 0.50
CA TYR A 80 -2.37 -10.20 1.85
C TYR A 80 -2.77 -11.63 2.19
N GLU A 81 -2.20 -12.17 3.26
CA GLU A 81 -2.47 -13.52 3.69
C GLU A 81 -3.39 -13.52 4.92
N LEU A 82 -4.54 -14.18 4.76
CA LEU A 82 -5.44 -14.51 5.83
C LEU A 82 -5.04 -15.89 6.36
N GLN A 83 -4.32 -15.93 7.48
CA GLN A 83 -3.88 -17.18 8.10
C GLN A 83 -4.91 -17.69 9.12
N PHE A 84 -4.94 -19.02 9.29
CA PHE A 84 -5.79 -19.73 10.25
C PHE A 84 -4.95 -20.74 11.02
N GLU A 85 -5.40 -21.11 12.21
CA GLU A 85 -4.78 -22.17 13.00
C GLU A 85 -4.70 -23.49 12.20
N PRO A 86 -3.58 -24.23 12.29
CA PRO A 86 -3.41 -25.48 11.55
C PRO A 86 -4.55 -26.48 11.82
N GLY A 87 -5.26 -26.85 10.76
CA GLY A 87 -6.32 -27.86 10.81
C GLY A 87 -7.74 -27.29 10.89
N GLU A 88 -7.91 -25.96 10.98
CA GLU A 88 -9.22 -25.33 10.87
C GLU A 88 -9.60 -25.06 9.41
N LEU A 89 -8.84 -24.17 8.75
CA LEU A 89 -9.07 -23.77 7.36
C LEU A 89 -7.72 -23.57 6.64
N PRO A 90 -7.67 -23.77 5.31
CA PRO A 90 -6.51 -23.36 4.53
C PRO A 90 -6.38 -21.83 4.52
N PRO A 91 -5.15 -21.29 4.43
CA PRO A 91 -4.94 -19.85 4.31
C PRO A 91 -5.58 -19.32 3.03
N PHE A 92 -6.06 -18.08 3.11
CA PHE A 92 -6.65 -17.38 1.97
C PHE A 92 -5.77 -16.19 1.60
N SER A 93 -5.38 -16.09 0.33
CA SER A 93 -4.54 -15.00 -0.15
C SER A 93 -5.35 -14.06 -1.04
N THR A 94 -5.24 -12.75 -0.78
CA THR A 94 -5.78 -11.70 -1.64
C THR A 94 -4.63 -10.95 -2.30
N LEU A 95 -4.66 -10.85 -3.62
CA LEU A 95 -3.72 -10.01 -4.35
C LEU A 95 -4.09 -8.53 -4.14
N GLY A 96 -3.19 -7.77 -3.54
CA GLY A 96 -3.28 -6.31 -3.44
C GLY A 96 -2.71 -5.62 -4.67
N HIS A 97 -2.78 -4.29 -4.68
CA HIS A 97 -2.07 -3.45 -5.65
C HIS A 97 -1.10 -2.50 -4.96
N ALA A 98 -1.06 -2.49 -3.63
CA ALA A 98 -0.10 -1.71 -2.88
C ALA A 98 1.33 -2.24 -3.06
N LEU A 99 2.29 -1.32 -3.07
CA LEU A 99 3.71 -1.62 -2.99
C LEU A 99 4.13 -1.76 -1.54
N LEU A 100 4.56 -2.96 -1.14
CA LEU A 100 5.15 -3.18 0.18
C LEU A 100 6.39 -2.28 0.35
N ASP A 101 6.41 -1.52 1.44
CA ASP A 101 7.46 -0.55 1.79
C ASP A 101 7.71 0.55 0.73
N GLY A 102 6.75 0.80 -0.15
CA GLY A 102 6.85 1.79 -1.20
C GLY A 102 7.23 3.20 -0.69
N PRO A 103 7.99 4.00 -1.44
CA PRO A 103 8.29 5.37 -1.03
C PRO A 103 7.00 6.21 -0.96
N PRO A 104 6.68 6.85 0.19
CA PRO A 104 5.50 7.69 0.29
C PRO A 104 5.57 8.85 -0.71
N ASP A 105 4.45 9.11 -1.38
CA ASP A 105 4.25 10.38 -2.07
C ASP A 105 3.90 11.41 -1.01
N VAL A 106 4.61 12.53 -0.99
CA VAL A 106 4.40 13.62 -0.03
C VAL A 106 4.09 14.94 -0.72
N ALA A 107 3.87 14.93 -2.04
CA ALA A 107 3.64 16.15 -2.82
C ALA A 107 2.38 16.90 -2.38
N ASP A 108 1.31 16.15 -2.08
CA ASP A 108 0.01 16.70 -1.65
C ASP A 108 -0.28 16.47 -0.15
N ALA A 109 0.75 16.12 0.63
CA ALA A 109 0.64 15.97 2.07
C ALA A 109 0.33 17.32 2.77
N PRO A 110 -0.30 17.32 3.96
CA PRO A 110 -0.71 16.16 4.74
C PRO A 110 -2.02 15.53 4.23
N TYR A 111 -2.04 14.21 4.22
CA TYR A 111 -3.24 13.44 3.89
C TYR A 111 -4.13 13.23 5.13
N PRO A 112 -5.47 13.25 4.99
CA PRO A 112 -6.38 12.87 6.06
C PRO A 112 -6.13 11.42 6.53
N LEU A 113 -6.24 11.21 7.84
CA LEU A 113 -6.10 9.89 8.49
C LEU A 113 -7.46 9.22 8.65
N VAL A 114 -7.54 7.95 8.27
CA VAL A 114 -8.65 7.03 8.58
C VAL A 114 -8.12 5.92 9.47
N VAL A 115 -8.74 5.74 10.63
CA VAL A 115 -8.48 4.58 11.50
C VAL A 115 -9.54 3.53 11.18
N TYR A 116 -9.10 2.39 10.65
CA TYR A 116 -9.93 1.24 10.36
C TYR A 116 -9.76 0.19 11.45
N SER A 117 -10.88 -0.29 11.98
CA SER A 117 -10.92 -1.40 12.92
C SER A 117 -11.62 -2.56 12.24
N HIS A 118 -10.94 -3.71 12.18
CA HIS A 118 -11.54 -4.92 11.65
C HIS A 118 -12.63 -5.49 12.58
N ALA A 119 -13.40 -6.44 12.06
CA ALA A 119 -14.45 -7.11 12.81
C ALA A 119 -13.88 -8.14 13.82
N HIS A 120 -14.74 -8.61 14.72
CA HIS A 120 -14.46 -9.78 15.53
C HIS A 120 -14.19 -11.00 14.61
N TRP A 121 -13.17 -11.80 14.92
CA TRP A 121 -12.67 -12.93 14.13
C TRP A 121 -12.11 -12.55 12.75
N SER A 122 -11.53 -11.37 12.65
CA SER A 122 -10.90 -10.85 11.42
C SER A 122 -9.52 -10.28 11.76
N MET A 123 -8.82 -9.76 10.76
CA MET A 123 -7.54 -9.08 10.85
C MET A 123 -7.57 -7.74 10.11
N GLY A 124 -6.62 -6.88 10.44
CA GLY A 124 -6.55 -5.50 9.96
C GLY A 124 -6.46 -5.37 8.43
N GLN A 125 -6.08 -6.45 7.74
CA GLN A 125 -5.92 -6.50 6.29
C GLN A 125 -7.08 -7.19 5.55
N GLU A 126 -8.17 -7.56 6.21
CA GLU A 126 -9.27 -8.35 5.62
C GLU A 126 -9.92 -7.66 4.40
N LEU A 127 -9.97 -6.32 4.39
CA LEU A 127 -10.60 -5.53 3.32
C LEU A 127 -9.56 -4.76 2.50
N PRO A 128 -8.62 -5.44 1.81
CA PRO A 128 -7.53 -4.76 1.11
C PRO A 128 -8.04 -3.84 0.01
N TYR A 129 -9.13 -4.21 -0.67
CA TYR A 129 -9.77 -3.38 -1.69
C TYR A 129 -10.22 -2.02 -1.13
N LEU A 130 -10.66 -1.95 0.13
CA LEU A 130 -11.19 -0.73 0.73
C LEU A 130 -10.07 0.19 1.18
N VAL A 131 -9.11 -0.37 1.93
CA VAL A 131 -7.99 0.41 2.50
C VAL A 131 -7.06 0.92 1.40
N GLU A 132 -6.80 0.12 0.36
CA GLU A 132 -6.04 0.58 -0.82
C GLU A 132 -6.80 1.61 -1.63
N HIS A 133 -8.11 1.44 -1.83
CA HIS A 133 -8.92 2.42 -2.55
C HIS A 133 -8.91 3.79 -1.85
N LEU A 134 -9.09 3.81 -0.53
CA LEU A 134 -8.96 5.03 0.26
C LEU A 134 -7.56 5.64 0.12
N ALA A 135 -6.50 4.82 0.18
CA ALA A 135 -5.14 5.31 -0.02
C ALA A 135 -4.91 5.92 -1.42
N SER A 136 -5.41 5.27 -2.47
CA SER A 136 -5.35 5.78 -3.84
C SER A 136 -6.07 7.13 -4.01
N ARG A 137 -7.02 7.44 -3.11
CA ARG A 137 -7.81 8.67 -3.07
C ARG A 137 -7.20 9.74 -2.15
N GLY A 138 -5.99 9.53 -1.65
CA GLY A 138 -5.26 10.51 -0.86
C GLY A 138 -5.54 10.44 0.64
N PHE A 139 -5.91 9.28 1.17
CA PHE A 139 -6.00 9.05 2.61
C PHE A 139 -4.79 8.26 3.12
N VAL A 140 -4.37 8.51 4.35
CA VAL A 140 -3.58 7.52 5.11
C VAL A 140 -4.58 6.67 5.86
N VAL A 141 -4.51 5.35 5.70
CA VAL A 141 -5.36 4.40 6.40
C VAL A 141 -4.49 3.59 7.35
N ILE A 142 -4.82 3.62 8.64
CA ILE A 142 -4.19 2.80 9.67
C ILE A 142 -5.18 1.74 10.13
N SER A 143 -4.71 0.49 10.21
CA SER A 143 -5.48 -0.63 10.76
C SER A 143 -4.63 -1.37 11.78
N THR A 144 -5.26 -1.80 12.86
CA THR A 144 -4.61 -2.47 13.97
C THR A 144 -5.12 -3.90 14.06
N ASP A 145 -4.22 -4.87 14.25
CA ASP A 145 -4.64 -6.20 14.68
C ASP A 145 -4.94 -6.16 16.17
N HIS A 146 -6.22 -6.29 16.53
CA HIS A 146 -6.64 -6.22 17.93
C HIS A 146 -6.18 -7.46 18.67
N GLU A 147 -5.42 -7.22 19.73
CA GLU A 147 -5.02 -8.25 20.66
C GLU A 147 -6.22 -8.72 21.48
N ASP A 148 -6.33 -10.03 21.71
CA ASP A 148 -7.53 -10.75 22.18
C ASP A 148 -8.54 -11.12 21.08
N ASN A 149 -8.17 -10.98 19.80
CA ASN A 149 -8.95 -11.47 18.67
C ASN A 149 -8.19 -12.57 17.90
N TRP A 150 -8.87 -13.23 16.95
CA TRP A 150 -8.28 -14.28 16.11
C TRP A 150 -6.99 -13.86 15.37
N SER A 151 -6.86 -12.57 15.05
CA SER A 151 -5.72 -12.01 14.30
C SER A 151 -4.39 -12.02 15.05
N THR A 152 -4.38 -12.11 16.38
CA THR A 152 -3.15 -11.84 17.15
C THR A 152 -1.99 -12.81 16.89
N ASP A 153 -2.29 -14.05 16.51
CA ASP A 153 -1.25 -15.08 16.29
C ASP A 153 -0.88 -15.24 14.80
N LEU A 154 -1.62 -14.57 13.91
CA LEU A 154 -1.70 -14.94 12.49
C LEU A 154 -1.67 -13.74 11.52
N GLY A 155 -1.54 -12.51 12.04
CA GLY A 155 -1.27 -11.29 11.28
C GLY A 155 0.12 -11.28 10.63
N PRO A 156 0.41 -10.28 9.77
CA PRO A 156 1.68 -10.14 9.04
C PRO A 156 2.91 -9.86 9.94
#